data_AF-A0AAU6FTP9-F1
#
_entry.id   AF-A0AAU6FTP9-F1
#
_cell.length_a   1.000
_cell.length_b   1.000
_cell.length_c   1.000
_cell.angle_alpha   90.00
_cell.angle_beta   90.00
_cell.angle_gamma   90.00
#
_symmetry.space_group_name_H-M   'P 1'
#
loop_
_entity.id
_entity.type
_entity.pdbx_description
1 polymer ?
#
loop_
_entity_poly.entity_id
_entity_poly.type
_entity_poly.pdbx_seq_one_letter_code
_entity_poly.pdbx_strand_id
1 'polypeptide(L)'
;MRLKNALTTLAATAMIAACSITAAGPAAAAGDTAPACVAREVIKQNKTAWTTNNCGRNMHIQLVIDHGPDRSCWTTTPGETLEWKWKMGSYGRIALC
;
A
#
# COMPACT_ATOMS: atom_id res chain seq x y z
N MET A 1 39.42 1.19 64.25
CA MET A 1 40.44 1.01 63.18
C MET A 1 39.85 1.47 61.86
N ARG A 2 40.50 2.42 61.18
CA ARG A 2 40.19 2.86 59.81
C ARG A 2 41.08 2.08 58.83
N LEU A 3 40.56 1.69 57.66
CA LEU A 3 41.15 1.75 56.30
C LEU A 3 40.22 0.95 55.35
N LYS A 4 39.43 1.60 54.49
CA LYS A 4 39.72 1.99 53.08
C LYS A 4 39.90 0.80 52.13
N ASN A 5 38.82 0.40 51.45
CA ASN A 5 38.91 -0.23 50.13
C ASN A 5 38.00 0.54 49.17
N ALA A 6 38.63 1.31 48.28
CA ALA A 6 38.01 1.86 47.09
C ALA A 6 37.83 0.74 46.06
N LEU A 7 36.66 0.66 45.44
CA LEU A 7 36.53 0.02 44.14
C LEU A 7 35.52 0.81 43.30
N THR A 8 36.09 1.61 42.40
CA THR A 8 35.46 2.21 41.24
C THR A 8 35.08 1.13 40.23
N THR A 9 33.86 1.14 39.73
CA THR A 9 33.46 0.46 38.48
C THR A 9 32.18 1.14 37.97
N LEU A 10 32.35 2.09 37.06
CA LEU A 10 31.91 2.03 35.65
C LEU A 10 30.41 1.77 35.44
N ALA A 11 29.71 2.86 35.10
CA ALA A 11 28.75 3.04 34.02
C ALA A 11 27.98 1.82 33.47
N ALA A 12 26.64 1.92 33.51
CA ALA A 12 25.76 1.70 32.34
C ALA A 12 24.29 1.88 32.76
N THR A 13 23.76 3.11 32.71
CA THR A 13 22.31 3.30 32.76
C THR A 13 21.81 3.32 31.32
N ALA A 14 21.14 2.25 30.94
CA ALA A 14 20.69 1.94 29.60
C ALA A 14 19.81 3.05 29.01
N MET A 15 20.16 3.53 27.81
CA MET A 15 19.24 4.29 26.97
C MET A 15 18.15 3.35 26.48
N ILE A 16 16.93 3.55 26.96
CA ILE A 16 15.74 2.89 26.40
C ILE A 16 15.47 3.59 25.06
N ALA A 17 15.97 2.99 23.98
CA ALA A 17 15.60 3.34 22.62
C ALA A 17 14.11 3.02 22.45
N ALA A 18 13.28 4.05 22.37
CA ALA A 18 11.88 3.92 21.99
C ALA A 18 11.83 3.45 20.52
N CYS A 19 11.68 2.15 20.30
CA CYS A 19 11.36 1.61 18.99
C CYS A 19 9.96 2.10 18.62
N SER A 20 9.90 3.12 17.78
CA SER A 20 8.68 3.50 17.06
C SER A 20 8.28 2.34 16.16
N ILE A 21 7.38 1.49 16.67
CA ILE A 21 6.69 0.46 15.87
C ILE A 21 5.84 1.25 14.87
N THR A 22 6.35 1.41 13.65
CA THR A 22 5.55 1.86 12.53
C THR A 22 4.55 0.75 12.24
N ALA A 23 3.29 0.97 12.64
CA ALA A 23 2.20 0.09 12.27
C ALA A 23 2.08 0.12 10.74
N ALA A 24 2.65 -0.89 10.09
CA ALA A 24 2.38 -1.17 8.69
C ALA A 24 0.87 -1.46 8.60
N GLY A 25 0.12 -0.54 8.00
CA GLY A 25 -1.30 -0.74 7.72
C GLY A 25 -1.49 -2.03 6.91
N PRO A 26 -2.63 -2.71 7.05
CA PRO A 26 -2.87 -3.95 6.32
C PRO A 26 -2.67 -3.70 4.83
N ALA A 27 -1.72 -4.42 4.23
CA ALA A 27 -1.62 -4.49 2.78
C ALA A 27 -2.92 -5.13 2.31
N ALA A 28 -3.81 -4.35 1.70
CA ALA A 28 -5.01 -4.86 1.07
C ALA A 28 -4.54 -5.85 0.00
N ALA A 29 -4.66 -7.14 0.30
CA ALA A 29 -4.38 -8.18 -0.66
C ALA A 29 -5.21 -7.83 -1.91
N ALA A 30 -4.54 -7.77 -3.06
CA ALA A 30 -5.21 -7.61 -4.35
C ALA A 30 -6.30 -8.68 -4.47
N GLY A 31 -7.53 -8.28 -4.17
CA GLY A 31 -8.68 -9.16 -4.08
C GLY A 31 -9.02 -9.76 -5.43
N ASP A 32 -10.19 -10.38 -5.48
CA ASP A 32 -10.74 -10.92 -6.72
C ASP A 32 -10.69 -9.87 -7.84
N THR A 33 -10.42 -10.34 -9.07
CA THR A 33 -10.43 -9.48 -10.25
C THR A 33 -11.74 -8.70 -10.28
N ALA A 34 -11.69 -7.38 -10.56
CA ALA A 34 -12.88 -6.55 -10.52
C ALA A 34 -14.00 -7.15 -11.39
N PRO A 35 -15.29 -6.98 -11.03
CA PRO A 35 -16.39 -7.63 -11.72
C PRO A 35 -16.55 -7.09 -13.15
N ALA A 36 -17.25 -7.84 -14.01
CA ALA A 36 -17.46 -7.48 -15.42
C ALA A 36 -18.19 -6.14 -15.62
N CYS A 37 -18.94 -5.68 -14.62
CA CYS A 37 -19.61 -4.37 -14.64
C CYS A 37 -18.64 -3.18 -14.54
N VAL A 38 -17.37 -3.40 -14.14
CA VAL A 38 -16.34 -2.37 -14.24
C VAL A 38 -15.73 -2.45 -15.64
N ALA A 39 -16.05 -1.49 -16.49
CA ALA A 39 -15.43 -1.35 -17.80
C ALA A 39 -13.97 -0.92 -17.62
N ARG A 40 -13.08 -1.44 -18.47
CA ARG A 40 -11.63 -1.22 -18.36
C ARG A 40 -11.08 -0.99 -19.74
N GLU A 41 -10.30 0.07 -19.89
CA GLU A 41 -9.56 0.38 -21.09
C GLU A 41 -8.10 0.54 -20.73
N VAL A 42 -7.18 -0.14 -21.42
CA VAL A 42 -5.77 -0.18 -21.04
C VAL A 42 -4.91 0.14 -22.25
N ILE A 43 -4.20 1.25 -22.18
CA ILE A 43 -3.20 1.65 -23.17
C ILE A 43 -1.82 1.43 -22.57
N LYS A 44 -1.29 0.21 -22.75
CA LYS A 44 0.02 -0.21 -22.20
C LYS A 44 1.17 0.67 -22.68
N GLN A 45 1.10 1.18 -23.92
CA GLN A 45 2.12 2.06 -24.51
C GLN A 45 2.25 3.39 -23.76
N ASN A 46 1.12 3.98 -23.36
CA ASN A 46 1.09 5.24 -22.59
C ASN A 46 1.11 5.02 -21.07
N LYS A 47 1.17 3.76 -20.62
CA LYS A 47 1.06 3.36 -19.20
C LYS A 47 -0.15 3.99 -18.51
N THR A 48 -1.27 4.00 -19.23
CA THR A 48 -2.54 4.54 -18.76
C THR A 48 -3.63 3.49 -18.87
N ALA A 49 -4.49 3.40 -17.87
CA ALA A 49 -5.70 2.62 -17.90
C ALA A 49 -6.87 3.48 -17.38
N TRP A 50 -8.05 3.26 -17.92
CA TRP A 50 -9.28 3.86 -17.43
C TRP A 50 -10.20 2.77 -16.92
N THR A 51 -10.89 3.06 -15.84
CA THR A 51 -11.92 2.17 -15.30
C THR A 51 -13.20 2.93 -15.07
N THR A 52 -14.31 2.42 -15.57
CA THR A 52 -15.63 3.02 -15.38
C THR A 52 -16.51 2.04 -14.63
N ASN A 53 -17.09 2.48 -13.51
CA ASN A 53 -17.95 1.64 -12.68
C ASN A 53 -19.39 1.65 -13.20
N ASN A 54 -19.81 0.60 -13.92
CA ASN A 54 -21.20 0.44 -14.37
C ASN A 54 -21.99 -0.54 -13.49
N CYS A 55 -21.54 -0.81 -12.26
CA CYS A 55 -22.15 -1.79 -11.37
C CYS A 55 -23.40 -1.29 -10.64
N GLY A 56 -23.74 0.00 -10.75
CA GLY A 56 -24.88 0.61 -10.05
C GLY A 56 -24.70 0.77 -8.53
N ARG A 57 -23.48 0.48 -8.02
CA ARG A 57 -23.10 0.63 -6.60
C ARG A 57 -21.67 1.14 -6.47
N ASN A 58 -21.30 1.64 -5.30
CA ASN A 58 -19.91 1.99 -5.01
C ASN A 58 -19.03 0.73 -5.05
N MET A 59 -17.88 0.82 -5.71
CA MET A 59 -16.92 -0.27 -5.84
C MET A 59 -15.56 0.21 -5.37
N HIS A 60 -14.84 -0.64 -4.65
CA HIS A 60 -13.47 -0.38 -4.25
C HIS A 60 -12.55 -1.14 -5.21
N ILE A 61 -11.77 -0.40 -5.99
CA ILE A 61 -10.90 -0.97 -7.02
C ILE A 61 -9.49 -0.46 -6.86
N GLN A 62 -8.54 -1.30 -7.25
CA GLN A 62 -7.13 -0.96 -7.29
C GLN A 62 -6.49 -1.46 -8.59
N LEU A 63 -5.50 -0.70 -9.05
CA LEU A 63 -4.65 -1.11 -10.15
C LEU A 63 -3.46 -1.91 -9.61
N VAL A 64 -3.41 -3.19 -9.97
CA VAL A 64 -2.30 -4.10 -9.70
C VAL A 64 -1.30 -3.99 -10.85
N ILE A 65 -0.03 -3.78 -10.51
CA ILE A 65 1.06 -3.54 -11.45
C ILE A 65 2.10 -4.65 -11.29
N ASP A 66 2.28 -5.44 -12.35
CA ASP A 66 3.31 -6.47 -12.36
C ASP A 66 4.70 -5.81 -12.35
N HIS A 67 5.58 -6.33 -11.49
CA HIS A 67 6.95 -5.82 -11.30
C HIS A 67 7.00 -4.33 -10.93
N GLY A 68 5.99 -3.82 -10.22
CA GLY A 68 5.92 -2.45 -9.74
C GLY A 68 5.13 -2.33 -8.44
N PRO A 69 5.10 -1.12 -7.86
CA PRO A 69 4.22 -0.86 -6.72
C PRO A 69 2.76 -0.80 -7.19
N ASP A 70 1.90 -1.59 -6.55
CA ASP A 70 0.46 -1.53 -6.75
C ASP A 70 -0.08 -0.16 -6.35
N ARG A 71 -1.18 0.25 -6.98
CA ARG A 71 -1.88 1.47 -6.61
C ARG A 71 -2.76 1.22 -5.41
N SER A 72 -2.86 2.25 -4.56
CA SER A 72 -3.81 2.26 -3.45
C SER A 72 -5.24 2.05 -3.93
N CYS A 73 -6.02 1.38 -3.10
CA CYS A 73 -7.46 1.24 -3.25
C CYS A 73 -8.17 2.57 -3.39
N TRP A 74 -9.05 2.63 -4.39
CA TRP A 74 -9.90 3.78 -4.62
C TRP A 74 -11.36 3.37 -4.66
N THR A 75 -12.20 4.18 -4.03
CA THR A 75 -13.66 4.02 -4.06
C THR A 75 -14.21 4.74 -5.29
N THR A 76 -14.77 4.00 -6.23
CA THR A 76 -15.45 4.51 -7.42
C THR A 76 -16.95 4.46 -7.23
N THR A 77 -17.63 5.58 -7.48
CA THR A 77 -19.09 5.70 -7.49
C THR A 77 -19.70 5.20 -8.82
N PRO A 78 -21.00 4.89 -8.88
CA PRO A 78 -21.64 4.45 -10.12
C PRO A 78 -21.52 5.52 -11.22
N GLY A 79 -21.04 5.13 -12.39
CA GLY A 79 -20.82 5.99 -13.56
C GLY A 79 -19.50 6.77 -13.51
N GLU A 80 -18.76 6.73 -12.40
CA GLU A 80 -17.47 7.41 -12.29
C GLU A 80 -16.40 6.68 -13.11
N THR A 81 -15.59 7.47 -13.80
CA THR A 81 -14.43 7.01 -14.57
C THR A 81 -13.16 7.46 -13.87
N LEU A 82 -12.33 6.50 -13.49
CA LEU A 82 -11.01 6.75 -12.93
C LEU A 82 -9.93 6.54 -13.98
N GLU A 83 -8.93 7.41 -13.93
CA GLU A 83 -7.70 7.28 -14.70
C GLU A 83 -6.57 6.75 -13.80
N TRP A 84 -5.93 5.68 -14.26
CA TRP A 84 -4.78 5.07 -13.65
C TRP A 84 -3.55 5.27 -14.53
N LYS A 85 -2.61 6.08 -14.08
CA LYS A 85 -1.30 6.25 -14.74
C LYS A 85 -0.20 5.61 -13.91
N TRP A 86 0.65 4.79 -14.50
CA TRP A 86 1.82 4.22 -13.81
C TRP A 86 3.13 4.58 -14.49
N LYS A 87 4.22 4.58 -13.73
CA LYS A 87 5.57 4.93 -14.23
C LYS A 87 6.39 3.67 -14.51
N MET A 88 6.43 2.75 -13.56
CA MET A 88 7.23 1.52 -13.64
C MET A 88 6.34 0.28 -13.64
N GLY A 89 6.88 -0.84 -14.11
CA GLY A 89 6.15 -2.09 -14.26
C GLY A 89 5.21 -2.13 -15.47
N SER A 90 4.45 -3.21 -15.52
CA SER A 90 3.45 -3.50 -16.55
C SER A 90 2.06 -3.56 -15.93
N TYR A 91 1.03 -3.21 -16.71
CA TYR A 91 -0.35 -3.43 -16.28
C TYR A 91 -0.55 -4.92 -16.00
N GLY A 92 -0.90 -5.26 -14.76
CA GLY A 92 -1.32 -6.61 -14.40
C GLY A 92 -2.83 -6.76 -14.52
N ARG A 93 -3.58 -6.15 -13.60
CA ARG A 93 -5.04 -6.23 -13.57
C ARG A 93 -5.67 -5.13 -12.72
N ILE A 94 -6.97 -4.92 -12.91
CA ILE A 94 -7.80 -4.20 -11.94
C ILE A 94 -8.42 -5.23 -10.99
N ALA A 95 -8.07 -5.13 -9.71
CA ALA A 95 -8.57 -6.00 -8.65
C ALA A 95 -9.53 -5.22 -7.74
N LEU A 96 -10.38 -5.96 -7.04
CA LEU A 96 -11.10 -5.42 -5.90
C LEU A 96 -10.17 -5.27 -4.71
N CYS A 97 -10.60 -4.36 -3.86
CA CYS A 97 -10.35 -4.32 -2.44
C CYS A 97 -11.65 -3.79 -1.81
#